data_AF-A0A3D1HLD8-F1
#
_entry.id   AF-A0A3D1HLD8-F1
#
_cell.length_a   1.000
_cell.length_b   1.000
_cell.length_c   1.000
_cell.angle_alpha   90.00
_cell.angle_beta   90.00
_cell.angle_gamma   90.00
#
_symmetry.space_group_name_H-M   'P 1'
#
loop_
_entity.id
_entity.type
_entity.pdbx_description
1 polymer ?
#
loop_
_entity_poly.entity_id
_entity_poly.type
_entity_poly.pdbx_seq_one_letter_code
_entity_poly.pdbx_strand_id
1 'polypeptide(L)'
;AALLDADNDNYLYVKRFRMEATKRQQNYIGDNPKSRLMLLTDTPYPRLEVELAPTTAIDGTLTQRPPIEIDAEEFISVKGFKAKGKRVTTLDTTGVKELEPTRFPDPEEEKPEEDTPEEEPENLDPDAGKSQQQVIDEMTGQLNIFTENADL
;
A
#
# COMPACT_ATOMS: atom_id res chain seq x y z
N ALA A 1 2.22 0.48 12.09
CA ALA A 1 2.29 1.86 12.63
C ALA A 1 1.81 1.88 14.08
N ALA A 2 2.54 2.59 14.95
CA ALA A 2 2.18 2.86 16.34
C ALA A 2 1.91 4.36 16.53
N LEU A 3 0.80 4.72 17.15
CA LEU A 3 0.35 6.11 17.30
C LEU A 3 -0.33 6.35 18.66
N LEU A 4 -0.23 7.57 19.17
CA LEU A 4 -0.98 8.05 20.32
C LEU A 4 -2.27 8.72 19.83
N ASP A 5 -3.41 8.24 20.32
CA ASP A 5 -4.73 8.72 19.92
C ASP A 5 -5.22 9.79 20.90
N ALA A 6 -5.25 11.05 20.45
CA ALA A 6 -5.61 12.18 21.30
C ALA A 6 -7.10 12.21 21.67
N ASP A 7 -7.96 11.53 20.94
CA ASP A 7 -9.38 11.39 21.29
C ASP A 7 -9.61 10.34 22.39
N ASN A 8 -8.56 9.59 22.75
CA ASN A 8 -8.62 8.46 23.67
C ASN A 8 -7.48 8.54 24.68
N ASP A 9 -7.41 9.68 25.38
CA ASP A 9 -6.46 9.94 26.47
C ASP A 9 -4.99 9.74 26.10
N ASN A 10 -4.63 9.95 24.82
CA ASN A 10 -3.29 9.69 24.27
C ASN A 10 -2.80 8.25 24.49
N TYR A 11 -3.70 7.28 24.57
CA TYR A 11 -3.31 5.88 24.64
C TYR A 11 -2.63 5.42 23.36
N LEU A 12 -1.71 4.46 23.52
CA LEU A 12 -1.00 3.87 22.39
C LEU A 12 -1.88 2.87 21.65
N TYR A 13 -2.01 3.08 20.35
CA TYR A 13 -2.64 2.19 19.40
C TYR A 13 -1.65 1.69 18.36
N VAL A 14 -1.70 0.40 18.07
CA VAL A 14 -0.96 -0.22 16.97
C VAL A 14 -1.95 -0.62 15.88
N LYS A 15 -1.64 -0.27 14.63
CA LYS A 15 -2.38 -0.73 13.46
C LYS A 15 -1.49 -1.19 12.33
N ARG A 16 -1.98 -2.22 11.65
CA ARG A 16 -1.44 -2.76 10.40
C ARG A 16 -2.40 -2.43 9.28
N PHE A 17 -1.89 -1.89 8.19
CA PHE A 17 -2.69 -1.53 7.01
C PHE A 17 -1.83 -1.60 5.77
N ARG A 18 -2.48 -1.74 4.61
CA ARG A 18 -1.84 -1.56 3.31
C ARG A 18 -2.14 -0.17 2.80
N MET A 19 -1.14 0.50 2.24
CA MET A 19 -1.36 1.76 1.55
C MET A 19 -1.97 1.48 0.18
N GLU A 20 -2.94 2.29 -0.22
CA GLU A 20 -3.51 2.24 -1.55
C GLU A 20 -2.76 3.23 -2.46
N ALA A 21 -2.42 2.80 -3.67
CA ALA A 21 -1.78 3.65 -4.67
C ALA A 21 -2.82 4.59 -5.27
N THR A 22 -3.03 5.74 -4.63
CA THR A 22 -3.98 6.77 -5.09
C THR A 22 -3.28 8.12 -5.23
N LYS A 23 -3.73 8.92 -6.20
CA LYS A 23 -3.26 10.31 -6.38
C LYS A 23 -3.74 11.26 -5.28
N ARG A 24 -4.71 10.84 -4.45
CA ARG A 24 -5.25 11.66 -3.35
C ARG A 24 -4.39 11.50 -2.11
N GLN A 25 -4.18 12.60 -1.39
CA GLN A 25 -3.50 12.57 -0.10
C GLN A 25 -4.31 11.74 0.91
N GLN A 26 -3.63 10.81 1.57
CA GLN A 26 -4.23 9.91 2.54
C GLN A 26 -3.69 10.23 3.93
N ASN A 27 -4.58 10.25 4.92
CA ASN A 27 -4.21 10.40 6.32
C ASN A 27 -4.53 9.10 7.07
N TYR A 28 -3.52 8.54 7.73
CA TYR A 28 -3.63 7.34 8.54
C TYR A 28 -3.39 7.61 10.04
N ILE A 29 -3.06 8.83 10.47
CA ILE A 29 -2.89 9.13 11.90
C ILE A 29 -4.26 9.35 12.56
N GLY A 30 -5.21 9.91 11.81
CA GLY A 30 -6.55 10.27 12.26
C GLY A 30 -6.85 11.74 11.97
N ASP A 31 -8.08 12.17 12.22
CA ASP A 31 -8.52 13.54 11.91
C ASP A 31 -8.10 14.56 12.98
N ASN A 32 -7.81 14.11 14.21
CA ASN A 32 -7.37 14.97 15.29
C ASN A 32 -5.89 15.34 15.12
N PRO A 33 -5.54 16.64 14.98
CA PRO A 33 -4.15 17.08 14.79
C PRO A 33 -3.27 16.87 16.03
N LYS A 34 -3.87 16.59 17.20
CA LYS A 34 -3.13 16.26 18.42
C LYS A 34 -2.68 14.80 18.46
N SER A 35 -3.28 13.92 17.64
CA SER A 35 -2.84 12.53 17.54
C SER A 35 -1.43 12.49 16.95
N ARG A 36 -0.57 11.67 17.55
CA ARG A 36 0.87 11.67 17.24
C ARG A 36 1.32 10.31 16.74
N LEU A 37 2.02 10.29 15.61
CA LEU A 37 2.73 9.10 15.15
C LEU A 37 3.97 8.85 16.03
N MET A 38 4.09 7.63 16.54
CA MET A 38 5.27 7.19 17.30
C MET A 38 6.26 6.44 16.42
N LEU A 39 5.76 5.49 15.63
CA LEU A 39 6.57 4.64 14.77
C LEU A 39 5.80 4.24 13.51
N LEU A 40 6.47 4.30 12.37
CA LEU A 40 6.01 3.69 11.12
C LEU A 40 7.13 2.81 10.60
N THR A 41 6.78 1.57 10.28
CA THR A 41 7.70 0.57 9.74
C THR A 41 6.94 -0.28 8.73
N ASP A 42 7.64 -0.66 7.66
CA ASP A 42 7.24 -1.61 6.63
C ASP A 42 7.93 -2.98 6.78
N THR A 43 8.77 -3.13 7.81
CA THR A 43 9.45 -4.38 8.14
C THR A 43 8.46 -5.54 8.28
N PRO A 44 8.74 -6.71 7.68
CA PRO A 44 7.92 -7.91 7.87
C PRO A 44 8.06 -8.43 9.30
N TYR A 45 6.96 -8.94 9.88
CA TYR A 45 6.90 -9.43 11.26
C TYR A 45 7.53 -8.47 12.30
N PRO A 46 7.13 -7.18 12.32
CA PRO A 46 7.81 -6.21 13.15
C PRO A 46 7.48 -6.46 14.62
N ARG A 47 8.53 -6.51 15.43
CA ARG A 47 8.41 -6.58 16.90
C ARG A 47 8.60 -5.18 17.46
N LEU A 48 7.70 -4.76 18.34
CA LEU A 48 7.69 -3.43 18.92
C LEU A 48 7.95 -3.51 20.42
N GLU A 49 8.89 -2.72 20.90
CA GLU A 49 9.11 -2.49 22.33
C GLU A 49 8.49 -1.16 22.73
N VAL A 50 7.57 -1.19 23.69
CA VAL A 50 6.84 -0.03 24.18
C VAL A 50 7.36 0.34 25.56
N GLU A 51 8.00 1.51 25.66
CA GLU A 51 8.48 2.07 26.92
C GLU A 51 7.36 2.83 27.61
N LEU A 52 6.98 2.36 28.79
CA LEU A 52 5.95 3.01 29.61
C LEU A 52 6.55 4.15 30.44
N ALA A 53 5.71 5.13 30.78
CA ALA A 53 6.09 6.18 31.72
C ALA A 53 6.41 5.57 33.10
N PRO A 54 7.36 6.14 33.84
CA PRO A 54 7.62 5.73 35.21
C PRO A 54 6.40 5.97 36.10
N THR A 55 6.30 5.22 37.19
CA THR A 55 5.30 5.44 38.23
C THR A 55 5.95 6.08 39.44
N THR A 56 5.27 7.03 40.06
CA THR A 56 5.66 7.56 41.37
C THR A 56 5.04 6.69 42.44
N ALA A 57 5.87 6.08 43.29
CA ALA A 57 5.40 5.37 44.46
C ALA A 57 4.94 6.35 45.56
N ILE A 58 4.25 5.84 46.57
CA ILE A 58 3.67 6.64 47.67
C ILE A 58 4.77 7.39 48.44
N ASP A 59 5.98 6.85 48.47
CA ASP A 59 7.18 7.42 49.09
C ASP A 59 7.88 8.50 48.23
N GLY A 60 7.34 8.81 47.04
CA GLY A 60 7.91 9.78 46.10
C GLY A 60 8.99 9.21 45.18
N THR A 61 9.30 7.92 45.28
CA THR A 61 10.34 7.29 44.45
C THR A 61 9.81 7.04 43.03
N LEU A 62 10.58 7.43 42.02
CA LEU A 62 10.28 7.12 40.61
C LEU A 62 10.75 5.71 40.29
N THR A 63 9.81 4.83 39.94
CA THR A 63 10.12 3.46 39.50
C THR A 63 9.76 3.30 38.02
N GLN A 64 10.75 2.90 37.22
CA GLN A 64 10.53 2.60 35.80
C GLN A 64 9.73 1.31 35.66
N ARG A 65 8.74 1.32 34.76
CA ARG A 65 7.94 0.12 34.44
C ARG A 65 8.68 -0.75 33.41
N PRO A 66 8.50 -2.08 33.45
CA PRO A 66 9.03 -2.94 32.40
C PRO A 66 8.41 -2.58 31.05
N PRO A 67 9.18 -2.61 29.95
CA PRO A 67 8.65 -2.38 28.62
C PRO A 67 7.69 -3.50 28.20
N ILE A 68 6.80 -3.18 27.27
CA ILE A 68 5.89 -4.16 26.67
C ILE A 68 6.42 -4.54 25.29
N GLU A 69 6.71 -5.82 25.09
CA GLU A 69 7.05 -6.37 23.77
C GLU A 69 5.79 -6.84 23.05
N ILE A 70 5.68 -6.49 21.77
CA ILE A 70 4.50 -6.78 20.94
C ILE A 70 4.96 -7.30 19.58
N ASP A 71 4.52 -8.50 19.23
CA ASP A 71 4.56 -8.96 17.84
C ASP A 71 3.36 -8.35 17.10
N ALA A 72 3.61 -7.46 16.14
CA ALA A 72 2.54 -6.78 15.43
C ALA A 72 1.64 -7.74 14.62
N GLU A 73 2.19 -8.86 14.13
CA GLU A 73 1.46 -9.86 13.33
C GLU A 73 0.39 -10.55 14.18
N GLU A 74 0.80 -11.03 15.36
CA GLU A 74 -0.08 -11.70 16.31
C GLU A 74 -1.04 -10.72 17.01
N PHE A 75 -0.58 -9.49 17.24
CA PHE A 75 -1.34 -8.52 17.99
C PHE A 75 -2.59 -8.02 17.25
N ILE A 76 -2.48 -7.75 15.95
CA ILE A 76 -3.58 -7.21 15.14
C ILE A 76 -3.50 -7.72 13.70
N SER A 77 -4.64 -8.16 13.14
CA SER A 77 -4.74 -8.44 11.71
C SER A 77 -4.64 -7.16 10.88
N VAL A 78 -4.35 -7.29 9.58
CA VAL A 78 -4.39 -6.15 8.65
C VAL A 78 -5.78 -5.53 8.64
N LYS A 79 -5.84 -4.22 8.83
CA LYS A 79 -7.05 -3.39 8.78
C LYS A 79 -6.96 -2.38 7.64
N GLY A 80 -8.07 -1.73 7.31
CA GLY A 80 -8.06 -0.59 6.40
C GLY A 80 -7.27 0.59 6.99
N PHE A 81 -6.68 1.43 6.13
CA PHE A 81 -5.84 2.55 6.59
C PHE A 81 -6.59 3.57 7.46
N LYS A 82 -7.90 3.74 7.24
CA LYS A 82 -8.80 4.58 8.07
C LYS A 82 -9.27 3.91 9.35
N ALA A 83 -9.09 2.59 9.48
CA ALA A 83 -9.55 1.88 10.65
C ALA A 83 -8.73 2.29 11.89
N LYS A 84 -9.40 2.22 13.03
CA LYS A 84 -8.74 2.36 14.32
C LYS A 84 -7.88 1.12 14.60
N GLY A 85 -6.73 1.35 15.22
CA GLY A 85 -5.85 0.28 15.67
C GLY A 85 -6.39 -0.46 16.89
N LYS A 86 -5.58 -1.38 17.40
CA LYS A 86 -5.81 -2.05 18.68
C LYS A 86 -5.03 -1.33 19.77
N ARG A 87 -5.69 -1.08 20.91
CA ARG A 87 -5.07 -0.43 22.07
C ARG A 87 -4.05 -1.36 22.70
N VAL A 88 -2.85 -0.87 22.91
CA VAL A 88 -1.75 -1.58 23.57
C VAL A 88 -1.90 -1.53 25.08
N THR A 89 -2.03 -0.33 25.63
CA THR A 89 -2.03 -0.08 27.07
C THR A 89 -2.90 1.14 27.39
N THR A 90 -3.32 1.25 28.64
CA THR A 90 -4.00 2.43 29.22
C THR A 90 -3.03 3.30 30.03
N LEU A 91 -1.74 2.96 30.03
CA LEU A 91 -0.70 3.72 30.70
C LEU A 91 -0.02 4.67 29.71
N ASP A 92 0.51 5.77 30.24
CA ASP A 92 1.28 6.72 29.44
C ASP A 92 2.50 6.04 28.82
N THR A 93 2.69 6.26 27.52
CA THR A 93 3.80 5.71 26.74
C THR A 93 4.84 6.79 26.50
N THR A 94 6.09 6.52 26.86
CA THR A 94 7.24 7.42 26.67
C THR A 94 7.85 7.26 25.29
N GLY A 95 7.94 6.02 24.81
CA GLY A 95 8.64 5.70 23.57
C GLY A 95 8.18 4.38 22.96
N VAL A 96 8.39 4.24 21.66
CA VAL A 96 8.19 2.99 20.93
C VAL A 96 9.43 2.75 20.08
N LYS A 97 10.04 1.58 20.23
CA LYS A 97 11.20 1.14 19.46
C LYS A 97 10.83 -0.07 18.64
N GLU A 98 11.48 -0.18 17.48
CA GLU A 98 11.43 -1.38 16.67
C GLU A 98 12.53 -2.34 17.13
N LEU A 99 12.16 -3.60 17.35
CA LEU A 99 13.05 -4.70 17.63
C LEU A 99 13.24 -5.54 16.37
N GLU A 100 14.34 -6.29 16.34
CA GLU A 100 14.62 -7.20 15.23
C GLU A 100 13.52 -8.28 15.11
N PRO A 101 13.00 -8.52 13.89
CA PRO A 101 12.08 -9.61 13.63
C PRO A 101 12.73 -10.95 13.96
N THR A 102 11.98 -11.83 14.63
CA THR A 102 12.42 -13.21 14.89
C THR A 102 12.06 -14.16 13.75
N ARG A 103 11.22 -13.70 12.81
CA ARG A 103 10.78 -14.44 11.64
C ARG A 103 11.08 -13.61 10.41
N PHE A 104 11.63 -14.27 9.39
CA PHE A 104 11.80 -13.69 8.07
C PHE A 104 10.79 -14.37 7.15
N PRO A 105 10.16 -13.63 6.22
CA PRO A 105 9.39 -14.27 5.19
C PRO A 105 10.30 -15.26 4.45
N ASP A 106 9.77 -16.43 4.14
CA ASP A 106 10.44 -17.31 3.20
C ASP A 106 10.68 -16.50 1.91
N PRO A 107 11.84 -16.65 1.25
CA PRO A 107 12.08 -16.00 -0.01
C PRO A 107 10.89 -16.30 -0.91
N GLU A 108 10.24 -15.24 -1.41
CA GLU A 108 9.19 -15.40 -2.42
C GLU A 108 9.81 -16.23 -3.54
N GLU A 109 9.31 -17.46 -3.73
CA GLU A 109 9.46 -18.11 -5.01
C GLU A 109 8.96 -17.08 -6.01
N GLU A 110 9.85 -16.61 -6.89
CA GLU A 110 9.50 -15.78 -8.03
C GLU A 110 8.36 -16.52 -8.72
N LYS A 111 7.12 -16.12 -8.42
CA LYS A 111 6.00 -16.50 -9.27
C LYS A 111 6.41 -15.92 -10.61
N PRO A 112 6.53 -16.74 -11.67
CA PRO A 112 6.75 -16.18 -12.98
C PRO A 112 5.68 -15.11 -13.13
N GLU A 113 6.13 -13.90 -13.45
CA GLU A 113 5.24 -12.86 -13.96
C GLU A 113 4.33 -13.59 -14.94
N GLU A 114 3.03 -13.65 -14.63
CA GLU A 114 2.07 -14.08 -15.63
C GLU A 114 2.35 -13.14 -16.80
N ASP A 115 2.96 -13.69 -17.86
CA ASP A 115 3.00 -13.12 -19.19
C ASP A 115 1.58 -12.65 -19.44
N THR A 116 1.33 -11.36 -19.21
CA THR A 116 0.32 -10.66 -19.98
C THR A 116 0.75 -10.92 -21.40
N PRO A 117 0.00 -11.67 -22.23
CA PRO A 117 0.28 -11.62 -23.64
C PRO A 117 0.17 -10.14 -23.96
N GLU A 118 1.27 -9.56 -24.46
CA GLU A 118 1.19 -8.32 -25.22
C GLU A 118 0.08 -8.58 -26.23
N GLU A 119 -1.11 -8.02 -25.96
CA GLU A 119 -2.10 -7.84 -26.98
C GLU A 119 -1.37 -7.04 -28.06
N GLU A 120 -0.98 -7.73 -29.13
CA GLU A 120 -0.66 -7.10 -30.39
C GLU A 120 -1.72 -6.01 -30.58
N PRO A 121 -1.34 -4.75 -30.89
CA PRO A 121 -2.35 -3.74 -31.13
C PRO A 121 -3.24 -4.29 -32.24
N GLU A 122 -4.47 -4.69 -31.89
CA GLU A 122 -5.49 -5.00 -32.87
C GLU A 122 -5.57 -3.77 -33.75
N ASN A 123 -5.08 -3.91 -34.98
CA ASN A 123 -5.16 -2.85 -35.95
C ASN A 123 -6.63 -2.72 -36.34
N LEU A 124 -7.35 -1.90 -35.58
CA LEU A 124 -8.77 -1.55 -35.75
C LEU A 124 -9.02 -0.75 -37.04
N ASP A 125 -8.00 -0.57 -37.88
CA ASP A 125 -8.13 0.08 -39.17
C ASP A 125 -8.66 -0.92 -40.22
N PRO A 126 -9.93 -0.79 -40.66
CA PRO A 126 -10.50 -1.65 -41.70
C PRO A 126 -9.81 -1.49 -43.07
N ASP A 127 -8.91 -0.51 -43.22
CA ASP A 127 -8.11 -0.28 -44.44
C ASP A 127 -6.65 -0.77 -44.31
N ALA A 128 -6.29 -1.46 -43.22
CA ALA A 128 -4.97 -2.07 -43.04
C ALA A 128 -4.72 -3.19 -44.08
N GLY A 129 -4.17 -2.80 -45.24
CA GLY A 129 -3.88 -3.68 -46.36
C GLY A 129 -4.50 -3.26 -47.69
N LYS A 130 -5.35 -2.23 -47.72
CA LYS A 130 -5.84 -1.64 -48.97
C LYS A 130 -4.81 -0.67 -49.52
N SER A 131 -4.57 -0.72 -50.83
CA SER A 131 -3.78 0.32 -51.49
C SER A 131 -4.54 1.65 -51.51
N GLN A 132 -3.84 2.79 -51.53
CA GLN A 132 -4.48 4.11 -51.59
C GLN A 132 -5.51 4.21 -52.73
N GLN A 133 -5.25 3.52 -53.86
CA GLN A 133 -6.15 3.48 -55.00
C GLN A 133 -7.47 2.75 -54.68
N GLN A 134 -7.42 1.61 -53.97
CA GLN A 134 -8.61 0.86 -53.56
C GLN A 134 -9.49 1.66 -52.58
N VAL A 135 -8.86 2.42 -51.68
CA VAL A 135 -9.61 3.28 -50.73
C VAL A 135 -10.32 4.42 -51.48
N ILE A 136 -9.66 5.03 -52.46
CA ILE A 136 -10.24 6.12 -53.27
C ILE A 136 -11.41 5.59 -54.14
N ASP A 137 -11.25 4.42 -54.76
CA ASP A 137 -12.27 3.80 -55.60
C ASP A 137 -13.54 3.48 -54.78
N GLU A 138 -13.39 3.01 -53.53
CA GLU A 138 -14.48 2.72 -52.60
C GLU A 138 -15.18 4.01 -52.11
N MET A 139 -14.43 5.06 -51.79
CA MET A 139 -15.01 6.35 -51.37
C MET A 139 -15.72 7.08 -52.51
N THR A 140 -15.27 6.91 -53.76
CA THR A 140 -15.82 7.62 -54.92
C THR A 140 -16.84 6.79 -55.71
N GLY A 141 -17.02 5.51 -55.37
CA GLY A 141 -17.89 4.58 -56.08
C GLY A 141 -17.47 4.33 -57.53
N GLN A 142 -16.22 4.64 -57.87
CA GLN A 142 -15.68 4.48 -59.22
C GLN A 142 -15.15 3.07 -59.38
N LEU A 143 -15.80 2.26 -60.22
CA LEU A 143 -15.24 0.99 -60.67
C LEU A 143 -14.12 1.33 -61.66
N ASN A 144 -12.87 0.98 -61.31
CA ASN A 144 -11.74 1.15 -62.20
C ASN A 144 -11.92 0.24 -63.44
N ILE A 145 -12.24 0.85 -64.58
CA ILE A 145 -12.55 0.16 -65.85
C ILE A 145 -11.31 -0.01 -66.75
N PHE A 146 -10.12 0.40 -66.28
CA PHE A 146 -8.88 0.32 -67.06
C PHE A 146 -7.93 -0.74 -66.49
N THR A 147 -8.32 -1.99 -66.63
CA THR A 147 -7.40 -3.12 -66.76
C THR A 147 -7.68 -3.84 -68.08
N GLU A 148 -7.34 -3.18 -69.19
CA GLU A 148 -7.11 -3.86 -70.47
C GLU A 148 -5.80 -3.35 -71.12
N ASN A 149 -4.76 -4.18 -70.95
CA ASN A 149 -3.64 -4.51 -71.85
C ASN A 149 -2.83 -3.42 -72.59
N ALA A 150 -1.52 -3.40 -72.32
CA ALA A 150 -0.40 -3.12 -73.25
C ALA A 150 0.92 -3.30 -72.46
N ASP A 151 1.95 -4.07 -72.79
CA ASP A 151 2.36 -4.91 -73.92
C ASP A 151 3.40 -5.93 -73.36
N LEU A 152 3.57 -7.16 -73.87
CA LEU A 152 4.54 -7.54 -74.92
C LEU A 152 5.80 -6.67 -75.05
#